data_AF-A0A1Z4KEX4-F1
#
_entry.id   AF-A0A1Z4KEX4-F1
#
_cell.length_a   1.000
_cell.length_b   1.000
_cell.length_c   1.000
_cell.angle_alpha   90.00
_cell.angle_beta   90.00
_cell.angle_gamma   90.00
#
_symmetry.space_group_name_H-M   'P 1'
#
loop_
_entity.id
_entity.type
_entity.pdbx_description
1 polymer ?
#
loop_
_entity_poly.entity_id
_entity_poly.type
_entity_poly.pdbx_seq_one_letter_code
_entity_poly.pdbx_strand_id
1 'polypeptide(L)'
;MLNRSNLTQKLVIFTALLSSGLVFHQQVKEPQRLFQLNSHFWVSEKKVNIANLADGNYQFCSQPDPQDWRDGAGVCANFHKNGHRFDGYYGYPHSDNFVCIRGNIKGNLIAGEALSILWADEEQNNISTSGFKWDSEERLTLSQGNFISTANHEDAVQWIIYRQALLNLEGFYQYNRPRMTPVSQLCQWR
;
A
#
# COMPACT_ATOMS: atom_id res chain seq x y z
N MET A 1 11.06 52.08 21.42
CA MET A 1 10.59 52.10 22.82
C MET A 1 10.95 50.78 23.47
N LEU A 2 11.84 50.82 24.47
CA LEU A 2 12.15 49.71 25.38
C LEU A 2 10.98 49.46 26.35
N ASN A 3 10.71 48.21 26.74
CA ASN A 3 10.82 47.68 28.12
C ASN A 3 10.21 46.25 28.21
N ARG A 4 10.99 45.24 28.61
CA ARG A 4 11.19 44.69 29.97
C ARG A 4 9.97 43.91 30.52
N SER A 5 10.13 42.59 30.68
CA SER A 5 10.42 41.92 31.98
C SER A 5 9.17 41.17 32.45
N ASN A 6 9.18 40.09 33.25
CA ASN A 6 10.21 39.49 34.08
C ASN A 6 9.76 38.06 34.50
N LEU A 7 10.74 37.22 34.81
CA LEU A 7 10.83 36.22 35.89
C LEU A 7 9.53 35.69 36.55
N THR A 8 9.45 34.36 36.75
CA THR A 8 9.85 33.73 38.03
C THR A 8 9.83 32.19 38.01
N GLN A 9 10.93 31.62 38.51
CA GLN A 9 11.13 30.22 38.91
C GLN A 9 10.37 29.92 40.21
N LYS A 10 9.92 28.66 40.41
CA LYS A 10 9.90 28.04 41.75
C LYS A 10 10.30 26.56 41.67
N LEU A 11 11.52 26.32 42.13
CA LEU A 11 12.10 25.04 42.51
C LEU A 11 11.63 24.74 43.96
N VAL A 12 11.18 23.54 44.26
CA VAL A 12 10.95 23.10 45.65
C VAL A 12 11.86 21.89 45.92
N ILE A 13 12.83 22.12 46.79
CA ILE A 13 13.75 21.13 47.36
C ILE A 13 13.20 20.74 48.73
N PHE A 14 13.10 19.44 49.02
CA PHE A 14 13.00 18.93 50.38
C PHE A 14 14.12 17.90 50.62
N THR A 15 15.13 18.34 51.36
CA THR A 15 16.07 17.54 52.17
C THR A 15 15.51 17.56 53.61
N ALA A 16 15.76 16.66 54.56
CA ALA A 16 16.55 15.44 54.78
C ALA A 16 15.87 14.70 55.99
N LEU A 17 16.18 13.47 56.37
CA LEU A 17 17.24 13.13 57.34
C LEU A 17 17.19 11.64 57.71
N LEU A 18 18.35 11.15 58.14
CA LEU A 18 18.76 9.77 58.43
C LEU A 18 17.98 9.04 59.54
N SER A 19 17.97 7.70 59.46
CA SER A 19 18.29 6.86 60.62
C SER A 19 18.97 5.55 60.20
N SER A 20 20.05 5.24 60.92
CA SER A 20 20.90 4.06 60.84
C SER A 20 20.29 2.88 61.60
N GLY A 21 20.44 1.66 61.05
CA GLY A 21 20.07 0.41 61.72
C GLY A 21 20.74 -0.80 61.07
N LEU A 22 21.45 -1.59 61.87
CA LEU A 22 22.29 -2.72 61.49
C LEU A 22 21.51 -3.98 61.08
N VAL A 23 22.06 -4.65 60.07
CA VAL A 23 22.19 -6.11 59.84
C VAL A 23 20.99 -7.03 60.17
N PHE A 24 20.43 -7.66 59.15
CA PHE A 24 20.18 -9.12 59.17
C PHE A 24 20.28 -9.71 57.76
N HIS A 25 21.09 -10.76 57.66
CA HIS A 25 21.37 -11.54 56.47
C HIS A 25 20.20 -12.51 56.24
N GLN A 26 19.46 -12.36 55.14
CA GLN A 26 18.65 -13.43 54.58
C GLN A 26 18.82 -13.44 53.07
N GLN A 27 19.52 -14.46 52.57
CA GLN A 27 19.55 -14.77 51.15
C GLN A 27 18.14 -15.19 50.71
N VAL A 28 17.42 -14.26 50.10
CA VAL A 28 16.23 -14.59 49.32
C VAL A 28 16.72 -15.12 47.99
N LYS A 29 16.52 -16.42 47.75
CA LYS A 29 16.63 -17.04 46.44
C LYS A 29 15.65 -16.35 45.51
N GLU A 30 16.17 -15.48 44.65
CA GLU A 30 15.41 -14.88 43.56
C GLU A 30 15.10 -15.98 42.53
N PRO A 31 13.82 -16.26 42.20
CA PRO A 31 13.51 -17.17 41.12
C PRO A 31 13.96 -16.50 39.82
N GLN A 32 14.80 -17.21 39.06
CA GLN A 32 15.20 -16.85 37.71
C GLN A 32 13.94 -16.58 36.87
N ARG A 33 13.53 -15.32 36.79
CA ARG A 33 12.64 -14.88 35.73
C ARG A 33 13.45 -15.00 34.45
N LEU A 34 13.16 -16.08 33.73
CA LEU A 34 13.35 -16.18 32.28
C LEU A 34 12.77 -14.92 31.65
N PHE A 35 13.59 -13.88 31.51
CA PHE A 35 13.41 -12.91 30.45
C PHE A 35 13.79 -13.62 29.16
N GLN A 36 12.84 -14.39 28.62
CA GLN A 36 12.80 -14.65 27.19
C GLN A 36 12.55 -13.29 26.54
N LEU A 37 13.65 -12.60 26.22
CA LEU A 37 13.62 -11.48 25.30
C LEU A 37 12.94 -11.96 24.03
N ASN A 38 11.83 -11.29 23.74
CA ASN A 38 11.06 -11.37 22.52
C ASN A 38 11.95 -11.74 21.33
N SER A 39 11.77 -12.97 20.83
CA SER A 39 12.17 -13.28 19.47
C SER A 39 11.44 -12.27 18.60
N HIS A 40 12.17 -11.28 18.08
CA HIS A 40 11.76 -10.59 16.87
C HIS A 40 11.54 -11.70 15.85
N PHE A 41 10.27 -12.07 15.70
CA PHE A 41 9.79 -12.97 14.67
C PHE A 41 9.93 -12.16 13.40
N TRP A 42 11.13 -12.15 12.83
CA TRP A 42 11.34 -11.71 11.47
C TRP A 42 10.54 -12.71 10.64
N VAL A 43 9.29 -12.36 10.35
CA VAL A 43 8.57 -12.96 9.23
C VAL A 43 9.46 -12.62 8.05
N SER A 44 10.30 -13.58 7.65
CA SER A 44 10.96 -13.54 6.37
C SER A 44 9.84 -13.39 5.37
N GLU A 45 9.62 -12.16 4.89
CA GLU A 45 8.71 -11.88 3.79
C GLU A 45 9.15 -12.76 2.64
N LYS A 46 8.48 -13.91 2.52
CA LYS A 46 8.76 -14.83 1.45
C LYS A 46 8.45 -14.05 0.20
N LYS A 47 9.47 -13.72 -0.58
CA LYS A 47 9.28 -13.08 -1.88
C LYS A 47 8.34 -13.95 -2.69
N VAL A 48 7.08 -13.53 -2.78
CA VAL A 48 6.05 -14.26 -3.50
C VAL A 48 6.26 -13.97 -4.97
N ASN A 49 6.30 -15.03 -5.76
CA ASN A 49 6.23 -14.96 -7.21
C ASN A 49 4.78 -15.18 -7.62
N ILE A 50 4.11 -14.13 -8.12
CA ILE A 50 2.68 -14.20 -8.45
C ILE A 50 2.38 -15.21 -9.56
N ALA A 51 3.36 -15.54 -10.42
CA ALA A 51 3.20 -16.58 -11.45
C ALA A 51 2.95 -17.97 -10.84
N ASN A 52 3.49 -18.21 -9.64
CA ASN A 52 3.39 -19.49 -8.95
C ASN A 52 2.15 -19.61 -8.07
N LEU A 53 1.33 -18.56 -7.97
CA LEU A 53 0.07 -18.61 -7.23
C LEU A 53 -0.90 -19.56 -7.94
N ALA A 54 -1.77 -20.19 -7.14
CA ALA A 54 -2.93 -20.89 -7.68
C ALA A 54 -3.88 -19.89 -8.38
N ASP A 55 -4.90 -20.41 -9.04
CA ASP A 55 -5.98 -19.57 -9.54
C ASP A 55 -6.83 -19.08 -8.37
N GLY A 56 -7.26 -17.81 -8.42
CA GLY A 56 -7.94 -17.19 -7.29
C GLY A 56 -7.90 -15.67 -7.30
N ASN A 57 -8.40 -15.07 -6.22
CA ASN A 57 -8.43 -13.63 -6.02
C ASN A 57 -7.35 -13.22 -5.04
N TYR A 58 -6.62 -12.17 -5.37
CA TYR A 58 -5.45 -11.72 -4.64
C TYR A 58 -5.41 -10.21 -4.50
N GLN A 59 -4.92 -9.75 -3.35
CA GLN A 59 -4.55 -8.37 -3.13
C GLN A 59 -3.09 -8.32 -2.72
N PHE A 60 -2.31 -7.53 -3.45
CA PHE A 60 -0.90 -7.26 -3.20
C PHE A 60 -0.72 -5.77 -3.02
N CYS A 61 -0.04 -5.33 -1.96
CA CYS A 61 0.16 -3.90 -1.71
C CYS A 61 1.64 -3.55 -1.48
N SER A 62 2.05 -2.31 -1.75
CA SER A 62 3.42 -1.85 -1.53
C SER A 62 3.79 -1.74 -0.05
N GLN A 63 2.80 -1.76 0.85
CA GLN A 63 2.99 -1.75 2.30
C GLN A 63 2.35 -2.97 2.98
N PRO A 64 2.85 -3.36 4.18
CA PRO A 64 2.28 -4.45 4.97
C PRO A 64 0.79 -4.28 5.25
N ASP A 65 0.10 -5.41 5.51
CA ASP A 65 -1.32 -5.45 5.83
C ASP A 65 -1.65 -4.58 7.07
N PRO A 66 -2.40 -3.47 6.91
CA PRO A 66 -2.81 -2.66 8.04
C PRO A 66 -3.72 -3.45 8.99
N GLN A 67 -3.39 -3.41 10.28
CA GLN A 67 -4.15 -4.07 11.35
C GLN A 67 -5.30 -3.20 11.88
N ASP A 68 -5.91 -2.41 11.00
CA ASP A 68 -6.98 -1.46 11.31
C ASP A 68 -8.10 -1.50 10.26
N TRP A 69 -8.90 -0.43 10.17
CA TRP A 69 -10.07 -0.35 9.28
C TRP A 69 -9.72 -0.22 7.80
N ARG A 70 -8.46 0.05 7.45
CA ARG A 70 -8.05 0.29 6.06
C ARG A 70 -8.11 -0.99 5.23
N ASP A 71 -8.58 -0.88 4.00
CA ASP A 71 -8.65 -2.00 3.07
C ASP A 71 -7.28 -2.33 2.46
N GLY A 72 -6.37 -1.34 2.46
CA GLY A 72 -4.94 -1.55 2.23
C GLY A 72 -4.09 -0.32 2.49
N ALA A 73 -2.79 -0.46 2.27
CA ALA A 73 -1.81 0.58 2.55
C ALA A 73 -0.81 0.72 1.40
N GLY A 74 -0.40 1.96 1.11
CA GLY A 74 0.36 2.29 -0.10
C GLY A 74 -0.49 2.14 -1.36
N VAL A 75 0.12 1.60 -2.41
CA VAL A 75 -0.56 1.28 -3.68
C VAL A 75 -0.75 -0.23 -3.79
N CYS A 76 -1.88 -0.65 -4.35
CA CYS A 76 -2.28 -2.05 -4.35
C CYS A 76 -2.69 -2.54 -5.74
N ALA A 77 -2.37 -3.80 -6.03
CA ALA A 77 -2.95 -4.58 -7.09
C ALA A 77 -4.01 -5.53 -6.51
N ASN A 78 -5.26 -5.41 -6.96
CA ASN A 78 -6.36 -6.31 -6.63
C ASN A 78 -6.79 -7.03 -7.90
N PHE A 79 -6.68 -8.37 -7.93
CA PHE A 79 -6.81 -9.12 -9.18
C PHE A 79 -7.33 -10.54 -9.01
N HIS A 80 -7.95 -11.03 -10.07
CA HIS A 80 -8.22 -12.43 -10.32
C HIS A 80 -7.12 -13.03 -11.19
N LYS A 81 -6.60 -14.19 -10.79
CA LYS A 81 -5.64 -14.99 -11.56
C LYS A 81 -6.32 -16.24 -12.11
N ASN A 82 -6.13 -16.50 -13.39
CA ASN A 82 -6.55 -17.73 -14.06
C ASN A 82 -5.42 -18.20 -15.02
N GLY A 83 -4.72 -19.27 -14.65
CA GLY A 83 -3.49 -19.70 -15.30
C GLY A 83 -2.45 -18.58 -15.26
N HIS A 84 -1.95 -18.17 -16.43
CA HIS A 84 -1.00 -17.05 -16.55
C HIS A 84 -1.69 -15.70 -16.75
N ARG A 85 -3.02 -15.62 -16.66
CA ARG A 85 -3.75 -14.37 -16.88
C ARG A 85 -3.91 -13.60 -15.58
N PHE A 86 -3.62 -12.31 -15.65
CA PHE A 86 -3.99 -11.29 -14.67
C PHE A 86 -5.23 -10.54 -15.19
N ASP A 87 -6.24 -10.39 -14.33
CA ASP A 87 -7.41 -9.55 -14.58
C ASP A 87 -7.75 -8.79 -13.30
N GLY A 88 -7.50 -7.48 -13.27
CA GLY A 88 -7.55 -6.72 -12.02
C GLY A 88 -7.34 -5.24 -12.23
N TYR A 89 -7.05 -4.53 -11.14
CA TYR A 89 -6.65 -3.13 -11.17
C TYR A 89 -5.50 -2.85 -10.21
N TYR A 90 -4.79 -1.76 -10.50
CA TYR A 90 -3.72 -1.20 -9.69
C TYR A 90 -4.11 0.22 -9.29
N GLY A 91 -4.04 0.54 -8.00
CA GLY A 91 -4.41 1.87 -7.50
C GLY A 91 -4.38 1.98 -5.98
N TYR A 92 -4.80 3.14 -5.46
CA TYR A 92 -4.77 3.41 -4.03
C TYR A 92 -6.11 2.99 -3.38
N PRO A 93 -6.11 2.18 -2.30
CA PRO A 93 -7.33 1.60 -1.69
C PRO A 93 -8.45 2.56 -1.28
N HIS A 94 -8.17 3.85 -1.17
CA HIS A 94 -9.10 4.89 -0.69
C HIS A 94 -9.16 6.10 -1.63
N SER A 95 -8.93 5.87 -2.93
CA SER A 95 -9.10 6.87 -3.98
C SER A 95 -9.94 6.32 -5.13
N ASP A 96 -10.30 7.22 -6.05
CA ASP A 96 -10.83 6.97 -7.39
C ASP A 96 -9.73 6.77 -8.45
N ASN A 97 -8.46 6.83 -8.05
CA ASN A 97 -7.30 6.70 -8.92
C ASN A 97 -6.86 5.23 -9.00
N PHE A 98 -7.39 4.53 -10.00
CA PHE A 98 -6.99 3.17 -10.35
C PHE A 98 -6.93 2.96 -11.85
N VAL A 99 -6.12 1.98 -12.25
CA VAL A 99 -5.97 1.53 -13.63
C VAL A 99 -6.29 0.06 -13.69
N CYS A 100 -7.31 -0.30 -14.47
CA CYS A 100 -7.64 -1.68 -14.78
C CYS A 100 -6.58 -2.26 -15.71
N ILE A 101 -6.13 -3.48 -15.46
CA ILE A 101 -5.07 -4.16 -16.19
C ILE A 101 -5.51 -5.59 -16.50
N ARG A 102 -5.33 -5.98 -17.76
CA ARG A 102 -5.48 -7.35 -18.22
C ARG A 102 -4.21 -7.74 -18.95
N GLY A 103 -3.58 -8.83 -18.54
CA GLY A 103 -2.30 -9.22 -19.13
C GLY A 103 -1.85 -10.62 -18.80
N ASN A 104 -0.66 -10.96 -19.30
CA ASN A 104 0.02 -12.20 -19.01
C ASN A 104 1.06 -12.00 -17.91
N ILE A 105 1.09 -12.93 -16.97
CA ILE A 105 1.99 -12.97 -15.83
C ILE A 105 3.27 -13.73 -16.22
N LYS A 106 4.43 -13.11 -15.96
CA LYS A 106 5.75 -13.73 -16.04
C LYS A 106 6.59 -13.33 -14.83
N GLY A 107 6.74 -14.23 -13.87
CA GLY A 107 7.31 -13.86 -12.57
C GLY A 107 6.37 -12.89 -11.85
N ASN A 108 6.91 -11.75 -11.41
CA ASN A 108 6.16 -10.64 -10.81
C ASN A 108 5.80 -9.53 -11.79
N LEU A 109 6.03 -9.76 -13.09
CA LEU A 109 5.75 -8.82 -14.16
C LEU A 109 4.44 -9.21 -14.86
N ILE A 110 3.59 -8.22 -15.10
CA ILE A 110 2.37 -8.34 -15.88
C ILE A 110 2.51 -7.46 -17.11
N ALA A 111 2.36 -8.05 -18.29
CA ALA A 111 2.38 -7.34 -19.57
C ALA A 111 1.04 -7.53 -20.30
N GLY A 112 0.42 -6.45 -20.74
CA GLY A 112 -0.88 -6.50 -21.42
C GLY A 112 -1.44 -5.12 -21.77
N GLU A 113 -2.74 -4.98 -21.61
CA GLU A 113 -3.49 -3.74 -21.86
C GLU A 113 -3.99 -3.14 -20.55
N ALA A 114 -4.26 -1.84 -20.57
CA ALA A 114 -4.84 -1.13 -19.43
C ALA A 114 -6.02 -0.24 -19.85
N LEU A 115 -6.89 0.03 -18.88
CA LEU A 115 -8.08 0.84 -19.00
C LEU A 115 -8.18 1.77 -17.78
N SER A 116 -8.38 3.07 -18.01
CA SER A 116 -8.66 4.04 -16.94
C SER A 116 -9.83 4.94 -17.30
N ILE A 117 -10.48 5.48 -16.28
CA ILE A 117 -11.49 6.55 -16.43
C ILE A 117 -10.73 7.86 -16.54
N LEU A 118 -11.11 8.71 -17.50
CA LEU A 118 -10.72 10.12 -17.53
C LEU A 118 -11.79 10.91 -16.78
N TRP A 119 -11.39 11.56 -15.69
CA TRP A 119 -12.27 12.49 -14.97
C TRP A 119 -12.27 13.85 -15.65
N ALA A 120 -13.40 14.58 -15.58
CA ALA A 120 -13.66 15.79 -16.37
C ALA A 120 -12.64 16.94 -16.17
N ASP A 121 -11.83 16.86 -15.11
CA ASP A 121 -10.84 17.87 -14.73
C ASP A 121 -9.40 17.51 -15.18
N GLU A 122 -9.19 16.32 -15.76
CA GLU A 122 -7.89 15.91 -16.29
C GLU A 122 -7.71 16.41 -17.74
N GLU A 123 -6.59 17.12 -18.00
CA GLU A 123 -6.31 17.70 -19.31
C GLU A 123 -6.30 16.62 -20.40
N GLN A 124 -7.37 16.62 -21.20
CA GLN A 124 -7.64 15.74 -22.34
C GLN A 124 -6.57 15.80 -23.44
N ASN A 125 -5.65 16.76 -23.38
CA ASN A 125 -4.81 17.16 -24.51
C ASN A 125 -3.48 16.41 -24.65
N ASN A 126 -3.09 15.55 -23.71
CA ASN A 126 -1.76 14.91 -23.74
C ASN A 126 -1.78 13.44 -23.32
N ILE A 127 -2.56 12.58 -23.98
CA ILE A 127 -2.29 11.14 -23.87
C ILE A 127 -0.93 10.86 -24.51
N SER A 128 0.02 10.48 -23.67
CA SER A 128 1.35 10.08 -24.11
C SER A 128 1.28 8.84 -25.00
N THR A 129 1.79 8.97 -26.22
CA THR A 129 2.07 7.82 -27.09
C THR A 129 3.31 7.06 -26.63
N SER A 130 4.24 7.74 -25.94
CA SER A 130 5.42 7.14 -25.31
C SER A 130 5.11 6.60 -23.92
N GLY A 131 5.96 5.70 -23.44
CA GLY A 131 5.82 5.10 -22.11
C GLY A 131 6.04 6.11 -20.99
N PHE A 132 5.10 6.17 -20.05
CA PHE A 132 5.20 6.98 -18.83
C PHE A 132 4.89 6.15 -17.59
N LYS A 133 5.40 6.59 -16.44
CA LYS A 133 5.09 6.02 -15.12
C LYS A 133 3.79 6.61 -14.63
N TRP A 134 2.83 5.76 -14.28
CA TRP A 134 1.50 6.20 -13.86
C TRP A 134 1.53 6.93 -12.51
N ASP A 135 2.39 6.49 -11.58
CA ASP A 135 2.54 7.07 -10.25
C ASP A 135 4.01 7.21 -9.83
N SER A 136 4.22 7.81 -8.66
CA SER A 136 5.55 7.98 -8.04
C SER A 136 6.17 6.66 -7.53
N GLU A 137 5.40 5.57 -7.47
CA GLU A 137 5.90 4.24 -7.11
C GLU A 137 6.57 3.56 -8.31
N GLU A 138 6.38 4.11 -9.52
CA GLU A 138 7.00 3.73 -10.79
C GLU A 138 6.79 2.25 -11.17
N ARG A 139 5.78 1.60 -10.59
CA ARG A 139 5.51 0.16 -10.80
C ARG A 139 4.72 -0.12 -12.05
N LEU A 140 3.88 0.83 -12.47
CA LEU A 140 3.05 0.74 -13.66
C LEU A 140 3.58 1.68 -14.73
N THR A 141 3.99 1.12 -15.86
CA THR A 141 4.26 1.86 -17.10
C THR A 141 3.08 1.71 -18.04
N LEU A 142 2.59 2.82 -18.59
CA LEU A 142 1.52 2.88 -19.58
C LEU A 142 2.02 3.54 -20.86
N SER A 143 1.54 3.09 -22.02
CA SER A 143 1.84 3.74 -23.30
C SER A 143 0.74 3.48 -24.33
N GLN A 144 0.81 4.19 -25.47
CA GLN A 144 -0.10 4.00 -26.60
C GLN A 144 -1.59 4.13 -26.19
N GLY A 145 -1.88 5.16 -25.40
CA GLY A 145 -3.24 5.46 -24.96
C GLY A 145 -4.11 5.97 -26.10
N ASN A 146 -5.39 5.62 -26.08
CA ASN A 146 -6.40 6.13 -27.00
C ASN A 146 -7.71 6.37 -26.23
N PHE A 147 -8.40 7.46 -26.53
CA PHE A 147 -9.71 7.74 -25.94
C PHE A 147 -10.79 6.83 -26.53
N ILE A 148 -11.69 6.37 -25.67
CA ILE A 148 -12.94 5.71 -26.04
C ILE A 148 -14.07 6.43 -25.29
N SER A 149 -14.97 7.04 -26.03
CA SER A 149 -16.20 7.59 -25.46
C SER A 149 -17.27 6.50 -25.39
N THR A 150 -18.00 6.47 -24.27
CA THR A 150 -19.10 5.52 -24.07
C THR A 150 -20.49 6.08 -24.39
N ALA A 151 -20.62 7.36 -24.77
CA ALA A 151 -21.89 7.96 -25.22
C ALA A 151 -21.72 9.28 -26.01
N ASN A 152 -22.75 9.64 -26.80
CA ASN A 152 -22.88 10.90 -27.55
C ASN A 152 -23.56 12.03 -26.74
N HIS A 153 -23.53 11.97 -25.40
CA HIS A 153 -24.27 12.89 -24.51
C HIS A 153 -23.34 13.55 -23.49
N GLU A 154 -23.80 14.65 -22.88
CA GLU A 154 -23.05 15.52 -21.96
C GLU A 154 -22.52 14.79 -20.70
N ASP A 155 -23.07 13.60 -20.36
CA ASP A 155 -22.65 12.78 -19.22
C ASP A 155 -21.75 11.59 -19.60
N ALA A 156 -21.10 11.61 -20.75
CA ALA A 156 -20.28 10.49 -21.22
C ALA A 156 -19.01 10.31 -20.37
N VAL A 157 -18.91 9.19 -19.64
CA VAL A 157 -17.64 8.76 -19.05
C VAL A 157 -16.65 8.46 -20.17
N GLN A 158 -15.57 9.23 -20.21
CA GLN A 158 -14.48 9.00 -21.13
C GLN A 158 -13.51 7.99 -20.54
N TRP A 159 -13.11 7.04 -21.38
CA TRP A 159 -12.15 6.02 -21.01
C TRP A 159 -10.89 6.19 -21.82
N ILE A 160 -9.76 5.83 -21.23
CA ILE A 160 -8.50 5.69 -21.95
C ILE A 160 -8.14 4.22 -21.99
N ILE A 161 -7.94 3.69 -23.19
CA ILE A 161 -7.32 2.38 -23.39
C ILE A 161 -5.86 2.56 -23.73
N TYR A 162 -4.99 1.98 -22.90
CA TYR A 162 -3.57 1.85 -23.16
C TYR A 162 -3.30 0.48 -23.78
N ARG A 163 -2.77 0.46 -24.99
CA ARG A 163 -2.42 -0.78 -25.69
C ARG A 163 -1.22 -1.50 -25.07
N GLN A 164 -0.45 -0.80 -24.24
CA GLN A 164 0.64 -1.41 -23.49
C GLN A 164 0.59 -0.95 -22.04
N ALA A 165 0.54 -1.96 -21.15
CA ALA A 165 0.70 -1.82 -19.72
C ALA A 165 1.76 -2.81 -19.25
N LEU A 166 2.67 -2.31 -18.41
CA LEU A 166 3.68 -3.12 -17.76
C LEU A 166 3.66 -2.84 -16.25
N LEU A 167 3.19 -3.81 -15.47
CA LEU A 167 3.09 -3.72 -14.02
C LEU A 167 4.10 -4.66 -13.36
N ASN A 168 4.88 -4.16 -12.41
CA ASN A 168 5.83 -4.95 -11.63
C ASN A 168 5.46 -4.98 -10.13
N LEU A 169 5.09 -6.16 -9.64
CA LEU A 169 4.71 -6.40 -8.23
C LEU A 169 5.85 -6.94 -7.36
N GLU A 170 7.11 -6.90 -7.83
CA GLU A 170 8.26 -7.32 -7.03
C GLU A 170 8.34 -6.52 -5.71
N GLY A 171 8.39 -7.23 -4.59
CA GLY A 171 8.45 -6.64 -3.26
C GLY A 171 7.09 -6.20 -2.69
N PHE A 172 5.97 -6.50 -3.36
CA PHE A 172 4.65 -6.26 -2.79
C PHE A 172 4.30 -7.34 -1.75
N TYR A 173 3.55 -6.91 -0.75
CA TYR A 173 3.00 -7.73 0.32
C TYR A 173 1.71 -8.39 -0.14
N GLN A 174 1.69 -9.73 -0.19
CA GLN A 174 0.45 -10.45 -0.34
C GLN A 174 -0.40 -10.32 0.91
N TYR A 175 -1.64 -9.87 0.77
CA TYR A 175 -2.60 -9.88 1.87
C TYR A 175 -3.34 -11.22 1.93
N ASN A 176 -3.79 -11.60 3.12
CA ASN A 176 -4.43 -12.91 3.36
C ASN A 176 -5.73 -13.09 2.55
N ARG A 177 -6.43 -11.99 2.25
CA ARG A 177 -7.61 -11.95 1.38
C ARG A 177 -7.74 -10.55 0.76
N PRO A 178 -8.38 -10.44 -0.42
CA PRO A 178 -8.83 -9.14 -0.92
C PRO A 178 -9.79 -8.47 0.05
N ARG A 179 -9.58 -7.16 0.27
CA ARG A 179 -10.48 -6.27 1.02
C ARG A 179 -10.96 -5.10 0.17
N MET A 180 -10.16 -4.66 -0.80
CA MET A 180 -10.57 -3.63 -1.75
C MET A 180 -11.75 -4.09 -2.62
N THR A 181 -12.47 -3.13 -3.20
CA THR A 181 -13.63 -3.34 -4.08
C THR A 181 -13.40 -4.46 -5.11
N PRO A 182 -14.35 -5.40 -5.29
CA PRO A 182 -14.19 -6.48 -6.25
C PRO A 182 -13.91 -5.99 -7.67
N VAL A 183 -13.00 -6.66 -8.38
CA VAL A 183 -12.56 -6.31 -9.75
C VAL A 183 -13.73 -6.12 -10.71
N SER A 184 -14.75 -6.98 -10.66
CA SER A 184 -15.92 -6.94 -11.54
C SER A 184 -16.78 -5.68 -11.40
N GLN A 185 -16.64 -4.94 -10.31
CA GLN A 185 -17.37 -3.69 -10.08
C GLN A 185 -16.66 -2.48 -10.69
N LEU A 186 -15.33 -2.52 -10.81
CA LEU A 186 -14.53 -1.40 -11.30
C LEU A 186 -14.06 -1.60 -12.75
N CYS A 187 -13.63 -2.82 -13.10
CA CYS A 187 -13.03 -3.12 -14.40
C CYS A 187 -14.06 -3.66 -15.38
N GLN A 188 -14.74 -2.74 -16.04
CA GLN A 188 -15.70 -3.03 -17.11
C GLN A 188 -15.00 -2.97 -18.47
N TRP A 189 -14.26 -4.03 -18.81
CA TRP A 189 -13.74 -4.22 -20.17
C TRP A 189 -14.93 -4.35 -21.14
N ARG A 190 -15.07 -3.40 -22.07
CA ARG A 190 -16.06 -3.45 -23.15
C ARG A 190 -15.45 -3.98 -24.43
#